data_AF-A0ABD5RBL7-F1
#
_entry.id   AF-A0ABD5RBL7-F1
#
_cell.length_a   1.000
_cell.length_b   1.000
_cell.length_c   1.000
_cell.angle_alpha   90.00
_cell.angle_beta   90.00
_cell.angle_gamma   90.00
#
_symmetry.space_group_name_H-M   'P 1'
#
loop_
_entity.id
_entity.type
_entity.pdbx_description
1 polymer ?
#
loop_
_entity_poly.entity_id
_entity_poly.type
_entity_poly.pdbx_seq_one_letter_code
_entity_poly.pdbx_strand_id
1 'polypeptide(L)'
;MDDTPGGPPRRRLLALVAGTAGLSGCAGLFTADADRRRDEERPGDRSTPLSGTPNRPYEADRGPTLDDPGGLVVRNLASGSRYLTVVVTGDEQDVYVESRRVPAGERFAVLDLIGDPGEYGVVVETADGRRASYDWTVTTDLPDLWVDLTPAISFHRPFRCLRDCGSLAAVTTPPPATFPTAVSPAGRRDRTPALWLDNDADESRSVRLRIADGDETLFAAEYDLPPDARAVVPVSGRRRAYRVELATEAGESSEEWVPRLRRTLYGVVGGSPAFRCGLTPHDLVIDNETTDSRTVSVAVTAGGVGVFDRSVTLSPGEARRLPSAVDPRGTLSFEVTTDDGPRERYDWRFCAPRGPISITVGERGIDVTVTPSGG
;
A
#
# COMPACT_ATOMS: atom_id res chain seq x y z
N MET A 1 28.00 21.44 -27.10
CA MET A 1 28.47 20.04 -27.13
C MET A 1 27.60 19.35 -26.10
N ASP A 2 26.44 18.91 -26.56
CA ASP A 2 25.35 18.37 -25.76
C ASP A 2 25.57 16.87 -25.55
N ASP A 3 25.81 16.46 -24.31
CA ASP A 3 25.72 15.05 -23.92
C ASP A 3 24.39 14.83 -23.20
N THR A 4 23.47 14.17 -23.92
CA THR A 4 22.23 13.65 -23.35
C THR A 4 22.50 12.22 -22.87
N PRO A 5 22.30 11.88 -21.58
CA PRO A 5 22.45 10.51 -21.12
C PRO A 5 21.23 9.67 -21.51
N GLY A 6 21.50 8.54 -22.16
CA GLY A 6 20.51 7.60 -22.69
C GLY A 6 19.56 7.03 -21.65
N GLY A 7 18.29 6.94 -22.02
CA GLY A 7 17.27 6.25 -21.24
C GLY A 7 17.54 4.73 -21.12
N PRO A 8 17.07 4.08 -20.05
CA PRO A 8 17.29 2.65 -19.84
C PRO A 8 16.51 1.80 -20.86
N PRO A 9 16.99 0.58 -21.17
CA PRO A 9 16.41 -0.27 -22.20
C PRO A 9 15.01 -0.78 -21.81
N ARG A 10 14.04 -0.64 -22.73
CA ARG A 10 12.75 -1.33 -22.67
C ARG A 10 12.98 -2.84 -22.76
N ARG A 11 12.95 -3.55 -21.63
CA ARG A 11 12.83 -5.01 -21.62
C ARG A 11 11.40 -5.37 -22.05
N ARG A 12 11.27 -5.95 -23.25
CA ARG A 12 10.04 -6.65 -23.67
C ARG A 12 9.93 -7.93 -22.84
N LEU A 13 8.93 -7.99 -21.96
CA LEU A 13 8.51 -9.24 -21.32
C LEU A 13 7.81 -10.09 -22.38
N LEU A 14 8.40 -11.24 -22.68
CA LEU A 14 7.75 -12.31 -23.44
C LEU A 14 6.71 -12.97 -22.53
N ALA A 15 5.44 -12.89 -22.92
CA ALA A 15 4.37 -13.69 -22.34
C ALA A 15 4.67 -15.18 -22.59
N LEU A 16 4.92 -15.92 -21.52
CA LEU A 16 5.14 -17.36 -21.55
C LEU A 16 3.86 -18.01 -21.01
N VAL A 17 2.94 -18.32 -21.92
CA VAL A 17 1.77 -19.15 -21.65
C VAL A 17 2.26 -20.60 -21.59
N ALA A 18 2.21 -21.20 -20.40
CA ALA A 18 2.46 -22.62 -20.21
C ALA A 18 1.18 -23.40 -20.55
N GLY A 19 1.17 -24.09 -21.69
CA GLY A 19 0.19 -25.12 -22.04
C GLY A 19 0.88 -26.48 -22.16
N THR A 20 0.59 -27.39 -21.23
CA THR A 20 1.06 -28.78 -21.25
C THR A 20 0.02 -29.73 -21.85
N ALA A 21 0.38 -30.44 -22.92
CA ALA A 21 -0.03 -31.78 -23.39
C ALA A 21 0.29 -31.85 -24.90
N GLY A 22 0.85 -32.87 -25.54
CA GLY A 22 1.20 -34.24 -25.20
C GLY A 22 1.22 -35.04 -26.52
N LEU A 23 2.28 -35.82 -26.74
CA LEU A 23 2.43 -36.99 -27.65
C LEU A 23 2.75 -36.83 -29.16
N SER A 24 3.75 -37.67 -29.53
CA SER A 24 3.99 -38.39 -30.80
C SER A 24 4.43 -37.64 -32.08
N GLY A 25 5.73 -37.78 -32.43
CA GLY A 25 6.19 -38.76 -33.43
C GLY A 25 5.97 -38.52 -34.93
N CYS A 26 7.11 -38.59 -35.66
CA CYS A 26 7.32 -38.99 -37.06
C CYS A 26 7.43 -37.91 -38.16
N ALA A 27 8.59 -37.95 -38.81
CA ALA A 27 8.89 -37.37 -40.10
C ALA A 27 8.24 -38.18 -41.24
N GLY A 28 7.85 -37.51 -42.33
CA GLY A 28 7.43 -38.18 -43.56
C GLY A 28 6.79 -37.25 -44.58
N LEU A 29 7.59 -36.85 -45.57
CA LEU A 29 7.19 -36.22 -46.84
C LEU A 29 6.10 -37.02 -47.56
N PHE A 30 5.09 -36.36 -48.16
CA PHE A 30 4.56 -36.61 -49.52
C PHE A 30 3.59 -35.50 -49.97
N THR A 31 3.53 -35.33 -51.29
CA THR A 31 3.00 -34.22 -52.10
C THR A 31 1.51 -34.36 -52.50
N ALA A 32 0.94 -33.20 -52.87
CA ALA A 32 0.02 -32.93 -53.99
C ALA A 32 -1.45 -32.55 -53.67
N ASP A 33 -1.86 -31.52 -54.41
CA ASP A 33 -3.08 -30.72 -54.44
C ASP A 33 -4.42 -31.45 -54.34
N ALA A 34 -5.37 -30.83 -53.63
CA ALA A 34 -6.74 -30.61 -54.12
C ALA A 34 -7.51 -29.60 -53.24
N ASP A 35 -7.84 -28.46 -53.84
CA ASP A 35 -8.99 -27.57 -53.58
C ASP A 35 -9.80 -27.82 -52.30
N ARG A 36 -9.54 -27.01 -51.25
CA ARG A 36 -10.58 -26.59 -50.30
C ARG A 36 -10.34 -25.15 -49.85
N ARG A 37 -11.21 -24.27 -50.33
CA ARG A 37 -11.73 -23.04 -49.69
C ARG A 37 -10.74 -22.34 -48.76
N ARG A 38 -10.16 -21.24 -49.24
CA ARG A 38 -9.74 -20.13 -48.37
C ARG A 38 -11.00 -19.60 -47.69
N ASP A 39 -11.30 -20.11 -46.51
CA ASP A 39 -11.93 -19.28 -45.50
C ASP A 39 -10.84 -18.34 -45.01
N GLU A 40 -10.92 -17.09 -45.48
CA GLU A 40 -10.23 -15.96 -44.87
C GLU A 40 -10.69 -15.89 -43.41
N GLU A 41 -9.89 -16.48 -42.53
CA GLU A 41 -10.00 -16.29 -41.09
C GLU A 41 -9.69 -14.80 -40.85
N ARG A 42 -10.76 -14.01 -40.68
CA ARG A 42 -10.68 -12.62 -40.21
C ARG A 42 -9.78 -12.60 -38.98
N PRO A 43 -8.85 -11.65 -38.85
CA PRO A 43 -8.23 -11.37 -37.57
C PRO A 43 -9.38 -11.09 -36.59
N GLY A 44 -9.66 -12.02 -35.68
CA GLY A 44 -10.54 -11.74 -34.56
C GLY A 44 -9.97 -10.54 -33.83
N ASP A 45 -10.82 -9.58 -33.52
CA ASP A 45 -10.51 -8.39 -32.72
C ASP A 45 -9.79 -8.81 -31.44
N ARG A 46 -8.46 -8.84 -31.47
CA ARG A 46 -7.67 -8.74 -30.25
C ARG A 46 -7.67 -7.27 -29.90
N SER A 47 -8.60 -6.92 -29.01
CA SER A 47 -8.62 -5.63 -28.34
C SER A 47 -7.21 -5.30 -27.85
N THR A 48 -6.67 -4.18 -28.29
CA THR A 48 -5.37 -3.70 -27.80
C THR A 48 -5.58 -3.21 -26.36
N PRO A 49 -4.74 -3.64 -25.39
CA PRO A 49 -4.86 -3.19 -24.02
C PRO A 49 -4.80 -1.66 -23.94
N LEU A 50 -5.54 -1.10 -22.98
CA LEU A 50 -5.48 0.33 -22.70
C LEU A 50 -4.11 0.68 -22.11
N SER A 51 -3.56 1.82 -22.53
CA SER A 51 -2.41 2.48 -21.90
C SER A 51 -2.73 3.96 -21.68
N GLY A 52 -2.24 4.54 -20.58
CA GLY A 52 -2.63 5.88 -20.17
C GLY A 52 -4.05 5.97 -19.59
N THR A 53 -4.68 7.14 -19.63
CA THR A 53 -6.05 7.31 -19.11
C THR A 53 -7.06 6.80 -20.16
N PRO A 54 -7.90 5.80 -19.84
CA PRO A 54 -8.93 5.32 -20.74
C PRO A 54 -9.91 6.45 -21.11
N ASN A 55 -10.40 6.44 -22.35
CA ASN A 55 -11.48 7.34 -22.76
C ASN A 55 -12.87 6.82 -22.34
N ARG A 56 -12.96 5.52 -22.02
CA ARG A 56 -14.13 4.80 -21.52
C ARG A 56 -13.67 3.63 -20.64
N PRO A 57 -14.47 3.21 -19.65
CA PRO A 57 -14.22 1.98 -18.91
C PRO A 57 -14.21 0.75 -19.80
N TYR A 58 -13.49 -0.27 -19.38
CA TYR A 58 -13.61 -1.61 -19.94
C TYR A 58 -14.95 -2.23 -19.54
N GLU A 59 -15.72 -2.64 -20.53
CA GLU A 59 -16.99 -3.35 -20.36
C GLU A 59 -16.84 -4.71 -21.04
N ALA A 60 -17.14 -5.79 -20.33
CA ALA A 60 -17.27 -7.12 -20.90
C ALA A 60 -18.59 -7.18 -21.70
N ASP A 61 -18.58 -7.87 -22.84
CA ASP A 61 -19.65 -7.80 -23.85
C ASP A 61 -21.10 -8.09 -23.35
N ARG A 62 -21.30 -8.60 -22.13
CA ARG A 62 -22.62 -9.03 -21.59
C ARG A 62 -22.82 -8.88 -20.07
N GLY A 63 -22.14 -7.95 -19.39
CA GLY A 63 -22.28 -7.73 -17.94
C GLY A 63 -23.34 -6.69 -17.52
N PRO A 64 -23.81 -6.70 -16.26
CA PRO A 64 -24.41 -5.50 -15.68
C PRO A 64 -23.34 -4.42 -15.54
N THR A 65 -23.66 -3.17 -15.86
CA THR A 65 -22.72 -2.04 -15.73
C THR A 65 -22.81 -1.45 -14.32
N LEU A 66 -21.67 -1.03 -13.77
CA LEU A 66 -21.58 -0.24 -12.55
C LEU A 66 -22.09 1.17 -12.80
N ASP A 67 -22.84 1.71 -11.83
CA ASP A 67 -23.20 3.14 -11.84
C ASP A 67 -21.95 4.02 -11.68
N ASP A 68 -20.97 3.56 -10.90
CA ASP A 68 -19.67 4.18 -10.68
C ASP A 68 -18.55 3.21 -11.09
N PRO A 69 -17.90 3.43 -12.25
CA PRO A 69 -16.82 2.58 -12.74
C PRO A 69 -15.62 2.49 -11.77
N GLY A 70 -15.06 1.30 -11.65
CA GLY A 70 -13.91 0.99 -10.79
C GLY A 70 -12.60 1.59 -11.28
N GLY A 71 -11.81 2.15 -10.36
CA GLY A 71 -10.51 2.73 -10.64
C GLY A 71 -9.35 1.99 -10.01
N LEU A 72 -8.15 2.20 -10.56
CA LEU A 72 -6.87 1.72 -10.03
C LEU A 72 -6.03 2.91 -9.56
N VAL A 73 -5.57 2.88 -8.31
CA VAL A 73 -4.64 3.89 -7.77
C VAL A 73 -3.37 3.22 -7.28
N VAL A 74 -2.21 3.68 -7.76
CA VAL A 74 -0.91 3.20 -7.29
C VAL A 74 -0.20 4.32 -6.55
N ARG A 75 0.20 4.06 -5.30
CA ARG A 75 0.88 5.03 -4.43
C ARG A 75 2.28 4.56 -4.09
N ASN A 76 3.25 5.42 -4.28
CA ASN A 76 4.60 5.16 -3.80
C ASN A 76 4.80 5.75 -2.41
N LEU A 77 4.68 4.89 -1.40
CA LEU A 77 4.85 5.27 0.00
C LEU A 77 6.31 5.13 0.45
N ALA A 78 7.19 4.55 -0.38
CA ALA A 78 8.62 4.47 -0.10
C ALA A 78 9.31 5.85 -0.21
N SER A 79 10.50 5.94 0.39
CA SER A 79 11.34 7.15 0.39
C SER A 79 12.05 7.42 -0.95
N GLY A 80 12.03 6.47 -1.89
CA GLY A 80 12.66 6.58 -3.19
C GLY A 80 11.67 6.40 -4.34
N SER A 81 12.01 6.93 -5.52
CA SER A 81 11.22 6.70 -6.74
C SER A 81 11.18 5.21 -7.10
N ARG A 82 10.03 4.72 -7.56
CA ARG A 82 9.85 3.34 -8.03
C ARG A 82 9.43 3.35 -9.49
N TYR A 83 10.12 2.57 -10.33
CA TYR A 83 9.63 2.25 -11.66
C TYR A 83 8.88 0.93 -11.59
N LEU A 84 7.69 0.87 -12.17
CA LEU A 84 6.83 -0.30 -12.12
C LEU A 84 6.07 -0.50 -13.43
N THR A 85 5.58 -1.70 -13.62
CA THR A 85 4.59 -2.09 -14.62
C THR A 85 3.36 -2.62 -13.90
N VAL A 86 2.17 -2.14 -14.26
CA VAL A 86 0.90 -2.75 -13.85
C VAL A 86 0.24 -3.35 -15.08
N VAL A 87 -0.31 -4.54 -14.88
CA VAL A 87 -1.18 -5.24 -15.83
C VAL A 87 -2.49 -5.55 -15.13
N VAL A 88 -3.61 -5.23 -15.76
CA VAL A 88 -4.96 -5.68 -15.35
C VAL A 88 -5.50 -6.56 -16.47
N THR A 89 -6.00 -7.73 -16.11
CA THR A 89 -6.57 -8.74 -17.01
C THR A 89 -8.02 -9.02 -16.66
N GLY A 90 -8.88 -9.15 -17.66
CA GLY A 90 -10.27 -9.60 -17.54
C GLY A 90 -10.60 -10.49 -18.73
N ASP A 91 -11.42 -11.52 -18.56
CA ASP A 91 -11.81 -12.47 -19.63
C ASP A 91 -10.64 -13.00 -20.47
N GLU A 92 -9.54 -13.38 -19.81
CA GLU A 92 -8.29 -13.90 -20.42
C GLU A 92 -7.54 -12.91 -21.33
N GLN A 93 -7.91 -11.63 -21.34
CA GLN A 93 -7.23 -10.56 -22.09
C GLN A 93 -6.66 -9.47 -21.18
N ASP A 94 -5.58 -8.84 -21.64
CA ASP A 94 -5.03 -7.65 -21.00
C ASP A 94 -5.99 -6.48 -21.23
N VAL A 95 -6.61 -6.00 -20.15
CA VAL A 95 -7.49 -4.83 -20.14
C VAL A 95 -6.68 -3.55 -20.08
N TYR A 96 -5.61 -3.55 -19.28
CA TYR A 96 -4.77 -2.39 -19.06
C TYR A 96 -3.31 -2.77 -18.84
N VAL A 97 -2.40 -2.06 -19.49
CA VAL A 97 -0.95 -2.21 -19.31
C VAL A 97 -0.29 -0.84 -19.27
N GLU A 98 0.43 -0.55 -18.19
CA GLU A 98 1.20 0.69 -18.05
C GLU A 98 2.51 0.45 -17.32
N SER A 99 3.60 0.99 -17.86
CA SER A 99 4.88 1.10 -17.17
C SER A 99 5.20 2.55 -16.88
N ARG A 100 5.47 2.88 -15.61
CA ARG A 100 5.70 4.26 -15.18
C ARG A 100 6.64 4.36 -13.98
N ARG A 101 7.36 5.49 -13.91
CA ARG A 101 8.05 5.93 -12.69
C ARG A 101 7.08 6.70 -11.79
N VAL A 102 6.96 6.26 -10.54
CA VAL A 102 6.22 6.94 -9.47
C VAL A 102 7.24 7.53 -8.50
N PRO A 103 7.38 8.87 -8.40
CA PRO A 103 8.27 9.50 -7.42
C PRO A 103 7.91 9.12 -5.97
N ALA A 104 8.84 9.32 -5.03
CA ALA A 104 8.58 9.09 -3.61
C ALA A 104 7.42 9.98 -3.12
N GLY A 105 6.49 9.40 -2.36
CA GLY A 105 5.32 10.12 -1.84
C GLY A 105 4.25 10.49 -2.87
N GLU A 106 4.50 10.23 -4.15
CA GLU A 106 3.56 10.51 -5.25
C GLU A 106 2.70 9.29 -5.59
N ARG A 107 1.68 9.53 -6.43
CA ARG A 107 0.77 8.51 -6.92
C ARG A 107 0.40 8.74 -8.38
N PHE A 108 -0.13 7.71 -9.01
CA PHE A 108 -0.94 7.87 -10.21
C PHE A 108 -2.26 7.11 -10.05
N ALA A 109 -3.27 7.56 -10.79
CA ALA A 109 -4.58 6.96 -10.79
C ALA A 109 -5.07 6.77 -12.22
N VAL A 110 -5.75 5.66 -12.45
CA VAL A 110 -6.49 5.33 -13.66
C VAL A 110 -7.94 5.24 -13.21
N LEU A 111 -8.68 6.32 -13.40
CA LEU A 111 -10.09 6.38 -13.03
C LEU A 111 -10.91 5.74 -14.13
N ASP A 112 -12.10 5.28 -13.73
CA ASP A 112 -13.09 4.73 -14.64
C ASP A 112 -12.49 3.63 -15.54
N LEU A 113 -11.71 2.73 -14.94
CA LEU A 113 -10.98 1.68 -15.64
C LEU A 113 -11.89 0.50 -15.96
N ILE A 114 -12.71 0.08 -15.01
CA ILE A 114 -13.57 -1.11 -15.10
C ILE A 114 -15.03 -0.68 -15.00
N GLY A 115 -15.83 -0.99 -16.03
CA GLY A 115 -17.24 -0.66 -16.10
C GLY A 115 -18.15 -1.72 -15.48
N ASP A 116 -17.72 -2.98 -15.42
CA ASP A 116 -18.58 -4.10 -15.01
C ASP A 116 -18.07 -4.82 -13.75
N PRO A 117 -18.97 -5.27 -12.85
CA PRO A 117 -18.61 -6.16 -11.75
C PRO A 117 -18.04 -7.48 -12.28
N GLY A 118 -17.08 -8.06 -11.57
CA GLY A 118 -16.44 -9.30 -11.98
C GLY A 118 -15.09 -9.53 -11.31
N GLU A 119 -14.41 -10.58 -11.74
CA GLU A 119 -13.06 -10.92 -11.27
C GLU A 119 -12.03 -10.43 -12.28
N TYR A 120 -11.03 -9.70 -11.81
CA TYR A 120 -9.95 -9.16 -12.63
C TYR A 120 -8.60 -9.53 -12.02
N GLY A 121 -7.69 -10.04 -12.84
CA GLY A 121 -6.31 -10.29 -12.40
C GLY A 121 -5.51 -8.99 -12.42
N VAL A 122 -4.77 -8.69 -11.36
CA VAL A 122 -3.87 -7.54 -11.31
C VAL A 122 -2.46 -7.99 -10.98
N VAL A 123 -1.50 -7.63 -11.83
CA VAL A 123 -0.08 -7.90 -11.60
C VAL A 123 0.67 -6.60 -11.53
N VAL A 124 1.47 -6.44 -10.49
CA VAL A 124 2.38 -5.29 -10.32
C VAL A 124 3.80 -5.82 -10.22
N GLU A 125 4.67 -5.34 -11.10
CA GLU A 125 6.09 -5.67 -11.10
C GLU A 125 6.92 -4.39 -11.05
N THR A 126 7.89 -4.35 -10.15
CA THR A 126 8.80 -3.21 -9.99
C THR A 126 10.16 -3.50 -10.63
N ALA A 127 10.87 -2.45 -11.04
CA ALA A 127 12.16 -2.60 -11.74
C ALA A 127 13.27 -3.28 -10.92
N ASP A 128 13.11 -3.37 -9.60
CA ASP A 128 14.01 -4.12 -8.72
C ASP A 128 13.67 -5.62 -8.63
N GLY A 129 12.69 -6.09 -9.42
CA GLY A 129 12.32 -7.50 -9.56
C GLY A 129 11.24 -7.97 -8.60
N ARG A 130 10.74 -7.12 -7.67
CA ARG A 130 9.59 -7.49 -6.85
C ARG A 130 8.33 -7.54 -7.71
N ARG A 131 7.54 -8.60 -7.54
CA ARG A 131 6.30 -8.85 -8.25
C ARG A 131 5.24 -9.31 -7.27
N ALA A 132 4.01 -8.84 -7.44
CA ALA A 132 2.85 -9.32 -6.70
C ALA A 132 1.65 -9.43 -7.65
N SER A 133 0.77 -10.39 -7.35
CA SER A 133 -0.48 -10.62 -8.07
C SER A 133 -1.65 -10.49 -7.11
N TYR A 134 -2.80 -10.09 -7.61
CA TYR A 134 -4.02 -9.94 -6.84
C TYR A 134 -5.24 -10.27 -7.69
N ASP A 135 -6.18 -11.02 -7.11
CA ASP A 135 -7.49 -11.30 -7.71
C ASP A 135 -8.47 -10.23 -7.24
N TRP A 136 -8.72 -9.27 -8.14
CA TRP A 136 -9.56 -8.11 -7.87
C TRP A 136 -11.02 -8.41 -8.20
N THR A 137 -11.78 -8.75 -7.18
CA THR A 137 -13.25 -8.80 -7.25
C THR A 137 -13.82 -7.39 -7.22
N VAL A 138 -14.34 -6.92 -8.35
CA VAL A 138 -15.04 -5.65 -8.50
C VAL A 138 -16.52 -5.84 -8.18
N THR A 139 -17.01 -5.10 -7.19
CA THR A 139 -18.43 -5.07 -6.81
C THR A 139 -18.94 -3.64 -6.77
N THR A 140 -20.25 -3.45 -6.60
CA THR A 140 -20.85 -2.12 -6.41
C THR A 140 -20.32 -1.42 -5.16
N ASP A 141 -20.01 -2.17 -4.11
CA ASP A 141 -19.57 -1.59 -2.83
C ASP A 141 -18.04 -1.40 -2.76
N LEU A 142 -17.29 -2.16 -3.55
CA LEU A 142 -15.82 -2.15 -3.62
C LEU A 142 -15.34 -2.10 -5.08
N PRO A 143 -15.66 -1.04 -5.83
CA PRO A 143 -15.32 -0.97 -7.24
C PRO A 143 -13.85 -0.61 -7.47
N ASP A 144 -13.15 -0.04 -6.49
CA ASP A 144 -11.78 0.49 -6.62
C ASP A 144 -10.70 -0.49 -6.12
N LEU A 145 -9.49 -0.38 -6.68
CA LEU A 145 -8.28 -1.03 -6.18
C LEU A 145 -7.16 -0.03 -5.92
N TRP A 146 -6.55 -0.14 -4.75
CA TRP A 146 -5.38 0.62 -4.35
C TRP A 146 -4.17 -0.31 -4.23
N VAL A 147 -3.03 0.15 -4.78
CA VAL A 147 -1.73 -0.52 -4.67
C VAL A 147 -0.79 0.39 -3.89
N ASP A 148 -0.36 -0.08 -2.73
CA ASP A 148 0.65 0.59 -1.90
C ASP A 148 2.03 0.00 -2.15
N LEU A 149 2.92 0.82 -2.69
CA LEU A 149 4.33 0.48 -2.86
C LEU A 149 5.07 0.91 -1.61
N THR A 150 5.31 -0.06 -0.76
CA THR A 150 6.20 0.03 0.39
C THR A 150 7.47 -0.77 0.03
N PRO A 151 8.25 -1.26 1.00
CA PRO A 151 9.19 -2.35 0.76
C PRO A 151 8.50 -3.62 0.23
N ALA A 152 7.21 -3.81 0.50
CA ALA A 152 6.33 -4.79 -0.16
C ALA A 152 5.39 -4.12 -1.18
N ILE A 153 4.65 -4.92 -1.94
CA ILE A 153 3.51 -4.47 -2.76
C ILE A 153 2.26 -4.98 -2.05
N SER A 154 1.39 -4.06 -1.64
CA SER A 154 0.15 -4.38 -0.93
C SER A 154 -1.06 -3.88 -1.70
N PHE A 155 -2.14 -4.66 -1.68
CA PHE A 155 -3.38 -4.34 -2.35
C PHE A 155 -4.44 -4.01 -1.32
N HIS A 156 -5.29 -3.03 -1.62
CA HIS A 156 -6.38 -2.64 -0.76
C HIS A 156 -7.60 -2.26 -1.58
N ARG A 157 -8.79 -2.63 -1.12
CA ARG A 157 -10.08 -2.25 -1.72
C ARG A 157 -10.70 -1.15 -0.87
N PRO A 158 -10.49 0.14 -1.23
CA PRO A 158 -10.98 1.22 -0.41
C PRO A 158 -12.50 1.35 -0.55
N PHE A 159 -13.15 1.71 0.55
CA PHE A 159 -14.51 2.21 0.51
C PHE A 159 -14.69 3.32 1.53
N ARG A 160 -15.68 4.16 1.27
CA ARG A 160 -16.08 5.20 2.20
C ARG A 160 -17.51 4.93 2.59
N CYS A 161 -17.72 4.60 3.86
CA CYS A 161 -19.05 4.57 4.40
C CYS A 161 -19.20 5.38 5.69
N LEU A 162 -20.15 6.31 5.64
CA LEU A 162 -20.50 7.20 6.74
C LEU A 162 -21.98 7.12 7.14
N ARG A 163 -22.87 6.57 6.31
CA ARG A 163 -24.32 6.57 6.57
C ARG A 163 -24.99 5.30 6.12
N ASP A 164 -24.87 4.95 4.85
CA ASP A 164 -25.42 3.74 4.25
C ASP A 164 -24.29 2.97 3.58
N CYS A 165 -24.04 1.76 4.05
CA CYS A 165 -22.89 0.94 3.67
C CYS A 165 -23.29 -0.38 3.02
N GLY A 166 -24.58 -0.55 2.70
CA GLY A 166 -25.11 -1.85 2.35
C GLY A 166 -24.75 -2.89 3.41
N SER A 167 -24.13 -3.99 2.98
CA SER A 167 -23.70 -5.08 3.86
C SER A 167 -22.36 -4.84 4.59
N LEU A 168 -21.55 -3.85 4.17
CA LEU A 168 -20.19 -3.66 4.72
C LEU A 168 -20.15 -3.00 6.09
N ALA A 169 -21.21 -2.29 6.50
CA ALA A 169 -21.31 -1.74 7.84
C ALA A 169 -22.73 -1.41 8.28
N ALA A 170 -22.97 -1.58 9.58
CA ALA A 170 -24.11 -1.06 10.30
C ALA A 170 -23.69 0.23 11.05
N VAL A 171 -24.09 1.40 10.52
CA VAL A 171 -23.83 2.69 11.18
C VAL A 171 -24.80 2.88 12.34
N THR A 172 -24.28 2.84 13.57
CA THR A 172 -25.07 2.99 14.80
C THR A 172 -25.17 4.45 15.25
N THR A 173 -24.18 5.28 14.91
CA THR A 173 -24.22 6.73 15.12
C THR A 173 -23.67 7.43 13.88
N PRO A 174 -24.52 8.08 13.06
CA PRO A 174 -24.08 8.77 11.86
C PRO A 174 -23.25 10.00 12.21
N PRO A 175 -22.30 10.41 11.35
CA PRO A 175 -21.43 11.53 11.64
C PRO A 175 -22.19 12.86 11.59
N PRO A 176 -21.75 13.86 12.39
CA PRO A 176 -22.32 15.19 12.33
C PRO A 176 -22.06 15.83 10.96
N ALA A 177 -22.87 16.83 10.60
CA ALA A 177 -22.73 17.55 9.31
C ALA A 177 -21.36 18.25 9.12
N THR A 178 -20.56 18.37 10.19
CA THR A 178 -19.20 18.93 10.13
C THR A 178 -18.16 17.95 9.60
N PHE A 179 -18.49 16.66 9.49
CA PHE A 179 -17.61 15.68 8.89
C PHE A 179 -17.61 15.86 7.37
N PRO A 180 -16.43 15.93 6.73
CA PRO A 180 -16.36 16.08 5.29
C PRO A 180 -16.97 14.87 4.58
N THR A 181 -17.82 15.13 3.59
CA THR A 181 -18.37 14.09 2.71
C THR A 181 -17.49 13.84 1.49
N ALA A 182 -16.64 14.80 1.11
CA ALA A 182 -15.74 14.72 -0.03
C ALA A 182 -14.31 14.35 0.42
N VAL A 183 -14.04 13.05 0.49
CA VAL A 183 -12.68 12.52 0.33
C VAL A 183 -12.67 11.82 -1.00
N SER A 184 -11.94 12.36 -1.99
CA SER A 184 -11.68 11.64 -3.22
C SER A 184 -10.57 10.64 -2.92
N PRO A 185 -10.82 9.33 -3.04
CA PRO A 185 -9.80 8.32 -2.88
C PRO A 185 -8.64 8.55 -3.88
N ALA A 186 -8.97 8.94 -5.11
CA ALA A 186 -8.00 9.18 -6.18
C ALA A 186 -7.42 10.61 -6.26
N GLY A 187 -8.12 11.62 -5.72
CA GLY A 187 -7.75 13.02 -5.92
C GLY A 187 -6.50 13.45 -5.18
N ARG A 188 -5.71 14.38 -5.76
CA ARG A 188 -4.44 14.97 -5.26
C ARG A 188 -4.48 15.68 -3.89
N ARG A 189 -5.47 15.42 -3.02
CA ARG A 189 -5.66 16.14 -1.76
C ARG A 189 -5.94 15.19 -0.60
N ASP A 190 -4.88 14.60 -0.08
CA ASP A 190 -4.77 14.08 1.31
C ASP A 190 -4.83 15.22 2.35
N ARG A 191 -5.67 16.23 2.10
CA ARG A 191 -5.87 17.40 2.97
C ARG A 191 -6.93 17.15 4.02
N THR A 192 -7.90 16.29 3.72
CA THR A 192 -8.96 15.95 4.66
C THR A 192 -8.42 14.94 5.66
N PRO A 193 -8.41 15.26 6.97
CA PRO A 193 -8.00 14.27 7.93
C PRO A 193 -8.95 13.07 7.93
N ALA A 194 -8.40 11.86 8.00
CA ALA A 194 -9.19 10.64 7.96
C ALA A 194 -8.55 9.53 8.79
N LEU A 195 -9.40 8.68 9.35
CA LEU A 195 -9.01 7.34 9.81
C LEU A 195 -9.07 6.40 8.61
N TRP A 196 -8.00 5.65 8.38
CA TRP A 196 -7.94 4.55 7.42
C TRP A 196 -7.88 3.27 8.21
N LEU A 197 -8.83 2.38 8.01
CA LEU A 197 -8.97 1.15 8.77
C LEU A 197 -8.81 -0.04 7.81
N ASP A 198 -7.74 -0.80 8.01
CA ASP A 198 -7.29 -1.84 7.09
C ASP A 198 -7.52 -3.22 7.69
N ASN A 199 -8.17 -4.09 6.91
CA ASN A 199 -8.16 -5.52 7.19
C ASN A 199 -7.03 -6.19 6.41
N ASP A 200 -5.86 -6.30 7.06
CA ASP A 200 -4.68 -6.99 6.51
C ASP A 200 -4.73 -8.53 6.71
N ALA A 201 -5.88 -9.10 7.10
CA ALA A 201 -6.05 -10.55 7.19
C ALA A 201 -6.69 -11.14 5.93
N ASP A 202 -6.44 -12.43 5.72
CA ASP A 202 -7.01 -13.20 4.61
C ASP A 202 -8.49 -13.58 4.80
N GLU A 203 -9.11 -13.14 5.91
CA GLU A 203 -10.50 -13.40 6.27
C GLU A 203 -11.23 -12.12 6.68
N SER A 204 -12.56 -12.13 6.58
CA SER A 204 -13.38 -10.99 7.01
C SER A 204 -13.25 -10.74 8.51
N ARG A 205 -13.35 -9.47 8.91
CA ARG A 205 -13.26 -9.04 10.30
C ARG A 205 -14.45 -8.18 10.70
N SER A 206 -15.13 -8.60 11.77
CA SER A 206 -16.09 -7.76 12.47
C SER A 206 -15.35 -6.72 13.31
N VAL A 207 -15.60 -5.44 13.06
CA VAL A 207 -14.93 -4.33 13.74
C VAL A 207 -15.93 -3.30 14.23
N ARG A 208 -15.93 -3.02 15.53
CA ARG A 208 -16.62 -1.87 16.09
C ARG A 208 -15.68 -0.67 16.11
N LEU A 209 -16.03 0.38 15.39
CA LEU A 209 -15.32 1.66 15.39
C LEU A 209 -16.14 2.71 16.14
N ARG A 210 -15.49 3.45 17.04
CA ARG A 210 -16.04 4.64 17.67
C ARG A 210 -15.07 5.82 17.55
N ILE A 211 -15.60 6.99 17.19
CA ILE A 211 -14.88 8.27 17.18
C ILE A 211 -15.62 9.25 18.09
N ALA A 212 -14.95 9.76 19.11
CA ALA A 212 -15.50 10.66 20.11
C ALA A 212 -14.68 11.95 20.27
N ASP A 213 -15.33 13.02 20.73
CA ASP A 213 -14.67 14.23 21.27
C ASP A 213 -15.10 14.40 22.73
N GLY A 214 -14.17 14.20 23.66
CA GLY A 214 -14.49 14.05 25.08
C GLY A 214 -15.41 12.84 25.31
N ASP A 215 -16.59 13.10 25.86
CA ASP A 215 -17.63 12.09 26.13
C ASP A 215 -18.69 12.01 25.01
N GLU A 216 -18.66 12.93 24.04
CA GLU A 216 -19.58 12.95 22.90
C GLU A 216 -19.11 11.95 21.83
N THR A 217 -19.93 10.93 21.55
CA THR A 217 -19.69 10.05 20.39
C THR A 217 -20.14 10.77 19.12
N LEU A 218 -19.19 11.00 18.21
CA LEU A 218 -19.42 11.70 16.95
C LEU A 218 -19.71 10.75 15.80
N PHE A 219 -19.15 9.54 15.84
CA PHE A 219 -19.38 8.51 14.84
C PHE A 219 -19.20 7.14 15.48
N ALA A 220 -20.10 6.20 15.16
CA ALA A 220 -19.97 4.81 15.53
C ALA A 220 -20.54 3.91 14.44
N ALA A 221 -19.83 2.84 14.14
CA ALA A 221 -20.23 1.85 13.14
C ALA A 221 -19.67 0.47 13.50
N GLU A 222 -20.42 -0.57 13.14
CA GLU A 222 -19.95 -1.94 13.14
C GLU A 222 -19.71 -2.35 11.69
N TYR A 223 -18.45 -2.63 11.35
CA TYR A 223 -18.07 -3.06 10.02
C TYR A 223 -17.98 -4.58 9.96
N ASP A 224 -18.37 -5.14 8.82
CA ASP A 224 -17.88 -6.43 8.36
C ASP A 224 -16.89 -6.15 7.24
N LEU A 225 -15.60 -6.13 7.56
CA LEU A 225 -14.53 -5.77 6.62
C LEU A 225 -14.05 -7.02 5.90
N PRO A 226 -14.25 -7.16 4.57
CA PRO A 226 -13.64 -8.24 3.80
C PRO A 226 -12.10 -8.20 3.86
N PRO A 227 -11.42 -9.26 3.42
CA PRO A 227 -9.98 -9.24 3.21
C PRO A 227 -9.56 -8.05 2.34
N ASP A 228 -8.43 -7.43 2.67
CA ASP A 228 -7.84 -6.27 1.98
C ASP A 228 -8.70 -5.01 1.96
N ALA A 229 -9.87 -5.01 2.61
CA ALA A 229 -10.74 -3.85 2.62
C ALA A 229 -10.10 -2.71 3.42
N ARG A 230 -10.24 -1.48 2.91
CA ARG A 230 -9.81 -0.25 3.60
C ARG A 230 -11.01 0.68 3.78
N ALA A 231 -11.53 0.75 5.00
CA ALA A 231 -12.56 1.73 5.33
C ALA A 231 -11.92 3.10 5.55
N VAL A 232 -12.40 4.12 4.84
CA VAL A 232 -11.92 5.51 4.96
C VAL A 232 -12.98 6.37 5.65
N VAL A 233 -12.69 6.80 6.87
CA VAL A 233 -13.60 7.62 7.70
C VAL A 233 -13.02 9.04 7.84
N PRO A 234 -13.47 10.02 7.03
CA PRO A 234 -13.07 11.40 7.20
C PRO A 234 -13.56 12.00 8.51
N VAL A 235 -12.77 12.91 9.07
CA VAL A 235 -13.14 13.69 10.25
C VAL A 235 -12.87 15.17 10.01
N SER A 236 -13.41 16.01 10.90
CA SER A 236 -13.15 17.45 10.85
C SER A 236 -11.75 17.78 11.39
N GLY A 237 -10.91 18.46 10.60
CA GLY A 237 -9.62 18.99 11.11
C GLY A 237 -9.75 20.15 12.09
N ARG A 238 -10.98 20.61 12.40
CA ARG A 238 -11.21 21.78 13.25
C ARG A 238 -11.04 21.48 14.75
N ARG A 239 -11.35 20.25 15.18
CA ARG A 239 -11.29 19.82 16.58
C ARG A 239 -9.85 19.61 17.05
N ARG A 240 -9.65 19.64 18.38
CA ARG A 240 -8.31 19.56 19.00
C ARG A 240 -7.81 18.13 19.09
N ALA A 241 -8.66 17.20 19.50
CA ALA A 241 -8.34 15.79 19.58
C ALA A 241 -9.61 14.96 19.38
N TYR A 242 -9.44 13.71 18.97
CA TYR A 242 -10.47 12.68 18.90
C TYR A 242 -10.00 11.48 19.70
N ARG A 243 -10.89 10.84 20.44
CA ARG A 243 -10.66 9.48 20.93
C ARG A 243 -11.18 8.51 19.89
N VAL A 244 -10.31 7.69 19.34
CA VAL A 244 -10.65 6.66 18.35
C VAL A 244 -10.49 5.31 19.01
N GLU A 245 -11.54 4.49 18.94
CA GLU A 245 -11.57 3.16 19.54
C GLU A 245 -11.91 2.12 18.47
N LEU A 246 -11.14 1.05 18.46
CA LEU A 246 -11.34 -0.12 17.62
C LEU A 246 -11.53 -1.32 18.53
N ALA A 247 -12.57 -2.10 18.29
CA ALA A 247 -12.81 -3.35 18.98
C ALA A 247 -13.10 -4.46 17.97
N THR A 248 -12.49 -5.61 18.21
CA THR A 248 -12.65 -6.86 17.45
C THR A 248 -12.79 -8.00 18.46
N GLU A 249 -13.02 -9.22 18.00
CA GLU A 249 -12.97 -10.40 18.87
C GLU A 249 -11.57 -10.64 19.45
N ALA A 250 -10.51 -10.22 18.75
CA ALA A 250 -9.12 -10.37 19.17
C ALA A 250 -8.64 -9.33 20.19
N GLY A 251 -9.49 -8.38 20.56
CA GLY A 251 -9.21 -7.34 21.55
C GLY A 251 -9.65 -5.95 21.13
N GLU A 252 -9.21 -4.96 21.91
CA GLU A 252 -9.59 -3.55 21.75
C GLU A 252 -8.35 -2.65 21.77
N SER A 253 -8.45 -1.51 21.08
CA SER A 253 -7.40 -0.50 21.01
C SER A 253 -8.03 0.89 21.06
N SER A 254 -7.37 1.83 21.73
CA SER A 254 -7.79 3.22 21.82
C SER A 254 -6.61 4.15 21.57
N GLU A 255 -6.84 5.22 20.81
CA GLU A 255 -5.83 6.24 20.50
C GLU A 255 -6.44 7.63 20.63
N GLU A 256 -5.68 8.54 21.26
CA GLU A 256 -5.94 9.96 21.18
C GLU A 256 -5.30 10.53 19.92
N TRP A 257 -6.13 11.01 19.01
CA TRP A 257 -5.71 11.48 17.71
C TRP A 257 -5.92 12.97 17.54
N VAL A 258 -4.85 13.68 17.19
CA VAL A 258 -4.87 15.12 16.86
C VAL A 258 -4.72 15.33 15.35
N PRO A 259 -5.82 15.49 14.59
CA PRO A 259 -5.79 15.65 13.12
C PRO A 259 -4.87 16.76 12.59
N ARG A 260 -4.67 17.81 13.39
CA ARG A 260 -3.81 18.95 13.01
C ARG A 260 -2.34 18.61 13.04
N LEU A 261 -1.94 17.66 13.88
CA LEU A 261 -0.56 17.17 13.99
C LEU A 261 -0.34 15.96 13.08
N ARG A 262 -1.35 15.08 12.99
CA ARG A 262 -1.32 13.87 12.18
C ARG A 262 -2.60 13.81 11.35
N ARG A 263 -2.53 14.10 10.04
CA ARG A 263 -3.75 14.13 9.20
C ARG A 263 -4.38 12.76 8.97
N THR A 264 -3.61 11.69 9.01
CA THR A 264 -4.13 10.34 8.80
C THR A 264 -3.81 9.48 10.01
N LEU A 265 -4.83 8.88 10.59
CA LEU A 265 -4.68 7.79 11.54
C LEU A 265 -4.86 6.48 10.79
N TYR A 266 -3.96 5.53 10.98
CA TYR A 266 -4.09 4.20 10.40
C TYR A 266 -4.49 3.21 11.50
N GLY A 267 -5.58 2.49 11.32
CA GLY A 267 -5.99 1.36 12.15
C GLY A 267 -5.81 0.08 11.37
N VAL A 268 -5.35 -0.98 12.02
CA VAL A 268 -5.23 -2.31 11.42
C VAL A 268 -5.94 -3.34 12.28
N VAL A 269 -6.65 -4.28 11.65
CA VAL A 269 -7.52 -5.26 12.34
C VAL A 269 -7.29 -6.71 11.92
N GLY A 270 -6.21 -7.02 11.20
CA GLY A 270 -5.91 -8.39 10.79
C GLY A 270 -5.67 -9.35 11.98
N GLY A 271 -5.23 -8.81 13.11
CA GLY A 271 -5.12 -9.48 14.42
C GLY A 271 -5.69 -8.60 15.53
N SER A 272 -5.08 -8.58 16.71
CA SER A 272 -5.47 -7.61 17.76
C SER A 272 -5.36 -6.18 17.20
N PRO A 273 -6.41 -5.35 17.37
CA PRO A 273 -6.48 -4.07 16.71
C PRO A 273 -5.35 -3.16 17.19
N ALA A 274 -4.78 -2.38 16.27
CA ALA A 274 -3.70 -1.47 16.58
C ALA A 274 -3.74 -0.22 15.72
N PHE A 275 -3.20 0.87 16.24
CA PHE A 275 -3.01 2.11 15.50
C PHE A 275 -1.56 2.30 15.04
N ARG A 276 -1.38 2.77 13.81
CA ARG A 276 -0.11 3.12 13.20
C ARG A 276 -0.04 4.62 12.89
N CYS A 277 1.16 5.14 12.97
CA CYS A 277 1.54 6.49 12.60
C CYS A 277 1.72 6.68 11.08
N GLY A 278 1.93 5.58 10.35
CA GLY A 278 2.11 5.54 8.90
C GLY A 278 1.99 4.11 8.37
N LEU A 279 2.00 3.95 7.05
CA LEU A 279 1.99 2.64 6.39
C LEU A 279 3.39 2.14 6.03
N THR A 280 4.41 2.98 6.18
CA THR A 280 5.77 2.66 5.75
C THR A 280 6.66 2.45 6.97
N PRO A 281 7.21 1.25 7.14
CA PRO A 281 8.30 1.01 8.07
C PRO A 281 9.44 2.01 7.89
N HIS A 282 10.04 2.46 8.99
CA HIS A 282 11.24 3.27 8.94
C HIS A 282 12.45 2.39 8.64
N ASP A 283 13.30 2.86 7.74
CA ASP A 283 14.65 2.34 7.62
C ASP A 283 15.46 2.76 8.85
N LEU A 284 16.38 1.91 9.28
CA LEU A 284 17.36 2.23 10.31
C LEU A 284 18.73 2.38 9.65
N VAL A 285 19.39 3.52 9.82
CA VAL A 285 20.76 3.75 9.39
C VAL A 285 21.63 3.82 10.63
N ILE A 286 22.65 2.99 10.72
CA ILE A 286 23.60 2.98 11.83
C ILE A 286 24.95 3.43 11.27
N ASP A 287 25.48 4.53 11.77
CA ASP A 287 26.72 5.16 11.34
C ASP A 287 27.77 5.08 12.46
N ASN A 288 28.97 4.63 12.13
CA ASN A 288 30.11 4.62 13.04
C ASN A 288 31.10 5.72 12.65
N GLU A 289 30.99 6.87 13.30
CA GLU A 289 31.89 8.01 13.08
C GLU A 289 33.19 7.93 13.92
N THR A 290 33.38 6.84 14.66
CA THR A 290 34.60 6.64 15.48
C THR A 290 35.78 6.14 14.65
N THR A 291 36.98 6.17 15.24
CA THR A 291 38.19 5.63 14.60
C THR A 291 38.35 4.12 14.74
N ASP A 292 37.54 3.47 15.58
CA ASP A 292 37.60 2.05 15.87
C ASP A 292 36.39 1.30 15.31
N SER A 293 36.53 0.00 15.12
CA SER A 293 35.37 -0.84 14.81
C SER A 293 34.43 -0.88 16.01
N ARG A 294 33.12 -0.81 15.76
CA ARG A 294 32.09 -0.81 16.81
C ARG A 294 31.05 -1.88 16.53
N THR A 295 30.66 -2.62 17.57
CA THR A 295 29.45 -3.43 17.54
C THR A 295 28.31 -2.69 18.21
N VAL A 296 27.26 -2.38 17.44
CA VAL A 296 26.09 -1.63 17.89
C VAL A 296 24.89 -2.56 17.96
N SER A 297 24.34 -2.76 19.16
CA SER A 297 23.09 -3.48 19.38
C SER A 297 21.95 -2.51 19.53
N VAL A 298 20.88 -2.71 18.76
CA VAL A 298 19.70 -1.86 18.74
C VAL A 298 18.47 -2.71 18.99
N ALA A 299 17.76 -2.40 20.07
CA ALA A 299 16.42 -2.91 20.34
C ALA A 299 15.41 -1.77 20.23
N VAL A 300 14.30 -2.02 19.55
CA VAL A 300 13.21 -1.04 19.38
C VAL A 300 11.91 -1.65 19.85
N THR A 301 11.23 -0.89 20.70
CA THR A 301 9.88 -1.19 21.17
C THR A 301 8.92 -0.15 20.61
N ALA A 302 7.78 -0.60 20.08
CA ALA A 302 6.74 0.25 19.55
C ALA A 302 5.41 -0.05 20.26
N GLY A 303 4.82 0.96 20.91
CA GLY A 303 3.60 0.76 21.72
C GLY A 303 3.75 -0.29 22.83
N GLY A 304 4.96 -0.46 23.38
CA GLY A 304 5.26 -1.47 24.41
C GLY A 304 5.57 -2.87 23.89
N VAL A 305 5.55 -3.10 22.57
CA VAL A 305 5.88 -4.39 21.95
C VAL A 305 7.24 -4.30 21.25
N GLY A 306 8.13 -5.27 21.47
CA GLY A 306 9.41 -5.33 20.75
C GLY A 306 9.19 -5.56 19.25
N VAL A 307 9.63 -4.62 18.42
CA VAL A 307 9.46 -4.66 16.95
C VAL A 307 10.77 -4.89 16.19
N PHE A 308 11.92 -4.69 16.85
CA PHE A 308 13.23 -4.86 16.24
C PHE A 308 14.28 -5.18 17.30
N ASP A 309 15.19 -6.12 17.00
CA ASP A 309 16.35 -6.45 17.83
C ASP A 309 17.49 -7.00 16.94
N ARG A 310 18.55 -6.21 16.78
CA ARG A 310 19.74 -6.58 15.97
C ARG A 310 21.02 -5.98 16.51
N SER A 311 22.11 -6.73 16.34
CA SER A 311 23.48 -6.25 16.52
C SER A 311 24.22 -6.18 15.19
N VAL A 312 24.96 -5.10 14.98
CA VAL A 312 25.71 -4.80 13.75
C VAL A 312 27.13 -4.39 14.09
N THR A 313 28.12 -5.08 13.53
CA THR A 313 29.51 -4.63 13.57
C THR A 313 29.84 -3.77 12.36
N LEU A 314 30.39 -2.60 12.62
CA LEU A 314 30.74 -1.56 11.65
C LEU A 314 32.24 -1.24 11.75
N SER A 315 32.87 -1.09 10.59
CA SER A 315 34.24 -0.56 10.48
C SER A 315 34.25 0.95 10.80
N PRO A 316 35.43 1.56 11.02
CA PRO A 316 35.54 3.01 11.17
C PRO A 316 34.98 3.75 9.94
N GLY A 317 34.09 4.71 10.16
CA GLY A 317 33.42 5.48 9.10
C GLY A 317 32.40 4.69 8.28
N GLU A 318 32.04 3.47 8.68
CA GLU A 318 31.05 2.66 7.97
C GLU A 318 29.63 3.01 8.41
N ALA A 319 28.75 3.27 7.43
CA ALA A 319 27.31 3.35 7.63
C ALA A 319 26.61 2.12 7.07
N ARG A 320 25.70 1.51 7.85
CA ARG A 320 24.84 0.41 7.41
C ARG A 320 23.38 0.77 7.48
N ARG A 321 22.68 0.57 6.37
CA ARG A 321 21.22 0.74 6.27
C ARG A 321 20.52 -0.61 6.40
N LEU A 322 19.56 -0.69 7.32
CA LEU A 322 18.66 -1.79 7.53
C LEU A 322 17.26 -1.36 7.06
N PRO A 323 16.82 -1.82 5.88
CA PRO A 323 15.57 -1.36 5.31
C PRO A 323 14.38 -1.90 6.10
N SER A 324 13.33 -1.09 6.26
CA SER A 324 12.06 -1.48 6.87
C SER A 324 12.17 -2.01 8.30
N ALA A 325 13.16 -1.55 9.05
CA ALA A 325 13.52 -2.10 10.35
C ALA A 325 12.47 -1.83 11.44
N VAL A 326 11.79 -0.68 11.40
CA VAL A 326 10.92 -0.24 12.51
C VAL A 326 9.50 0.02 12.01
N ASP A 327 8.54 -0.78 12.47
CA ASP A 327 7.11 -0.56 12.22
C ASP A 327 6.66 0.76 12.88
N PRO A 328 6.01 1.70 12.15
CA PRO A 328 5.59 3.00 12.66
C PRO A 328 4.37 2.90 13.59
N ARG A 329 4.45 2.12 14.68
CA ARG A 329 3.39 1.99 15.69
C ARG A 329 3.58 2.97 16.84
N GLY A 330 2.62 3.88 17.01
CA GLY A 330 2.49 4.72 18.20
C GLY A 330 3.81 5.37 18.67
N THR A 331 4.10 5.21 19.96
CA THR A 331 5.34 5.64 20.58
C THR A 331 6.46 4.66 20.32
N LEU A 332 7.67 5.16 20.09
CA LEU A 332 8.86 4.35 19.85
C LEU A 332 9.85 4.53 21.00
N SER A 333 10.47 3.43 21.45
CA SER A 333 11.57 3.44 22.42
C SER A 333 12.74 2.67 21.83
N PHE A 334 13.90 3.31 21.76
CA PHE A 334 15.16 2.73 21.31
C PHE A 334 16.02 2.46 22.52
N GLU A 335 16.62 1.28 22.53
CA GLU A 335 17.71 0.95 23.44
C GLU A 335 18.91 0.59 22.58
N VAL A 336 19.95 1.40 22.68
CA VAL A 336 21.17 1.28 21.88
C VAL A 336 22.34 1.00 22.81
N THR A 337 23.10 -0.05 22.51
CA THR A 337 24.27 -0.46 23.30
C THR A 337 25.44 -0.65 22.36
N THR A 338 26.58 -0.03 22.65
CA THR A 338 27.86 -0.36 22.02
C THR A 338 28.61 -1.40 22.84
N ASP A 339 29.55 -2.10 22.22
CA ASP A 339 30.45 -3.08 22.87
C ASP A 339 31.11 -2.57 24.15
N ASP A 340 31.58 -1.32 24.14
CA ASP A 340 32.37 -0.74 25.23
C ASP A 340 31.61 0.32 26.04
N GLY A 341 30.36 0.63 25.64
CA GLY A 341 29.62 1.79 26.12
C GLY A 341 28.42 1.45 27.02
N PRO A 342 27.85 2.46 27.68
CA PRO A 342 26.61 2.30 28.41
C PRO A 342 25.44 2.03 27.44
N ARG A 343 24.40 1.36 27.94
CA ARG A 343 23.10 1.29 27.26
C ARG A 343 22.47 2.68 27.30
N GLU A 344 22.20 3.26 26.14
CA GLU A 344 21.48 4.52 25.99
C GLU A 344 20.03 4.25 25.57
N ARG A 345 19.11 5.11 26.05
CA ARG A 345 17.68 4.98 25.79
C ARG A 345 17.10 6.27 25.24
N TYR A 346 16.30 6.14 24.18
CA TYR A 346 15.63 7.26 23.52
C TYR A 346 14.14 6.95 23.36
N ASP A 347 13.28 7.80 23.90
CA ASP A 347 11.83 7.63 23.83
C ASP A 347 11.20 8.73 22.96
N TRP A 348 10.53 8.33 21.88
CA TRP A 348 9.64 9.19 21.10
C TRP A 348 8.19 8.98 21.51
N ARG A 349 7.66 10.00 22.20
CA ARG A 349 6.28 10.05 22.68
C ARG A 349 5.26 10.39 21.60
N PHE A 350 5.71 10.71 20.39
CA PHE A 350 4.90 11.01 19.23
C PHE A 350 5.39 10.17 18.05
N CYS A 351 4.57 10.13 17.00
CA CYS A 351 4.96 9.52 15.73
C CYS A 351 6.28 10.11 15.22
N ALA A 352 7.24 9.24 14.95
CA ALA A 352 8.47 9.63 14.26
C ALA A 352 8.13 10.28 12.91
N PRO A 353 8.81 11.38 12.51
CA PRO A 353 8.66 11.95 11.19
C PRO A 353 8.93 10.92 10.08
N ARG A 354 8.36 11.11 8.89
CA ARG A 354 8.68 10.25 7.74
C ARG A 354 10.16 10.39 7.38
N GLY A 355 10.82 9.25 7.21
CA GLY A 355 12.23 9.18 6.84
C GLY A 355 12.98 8.07 7.57
N PRO A 356 14.25 7.85 7.22
CA PRO A 356 15.11 6.94 7.97
C PRO A 356 15.37 7.47 9.39
N ILE A 357 15.43 6.54 10.33
CA ILE A 357 15.96 6.76 11.66
C ILE A 357 17.48 6.55 11.58
N SER A 358 18.26 7.51 12.03
CA SER A 358 19.72 7.46 12.04
C SER A 358 20.22 7.30 13.47
N ILE A 359 21.06 6.31 13.70
CA ILE A 359 21.83 6.09 14.93
C ILE A 359 23.28 6.39 14.60
N THR A 360 23.83 7.45 15.19
CA THR A 360 25.22 7.85 14.98
C THR A 360 26.01 7.51 16.22
N VAL A 361 27.08 6.73 16.07
CA VAL A 361 28.01 6.39 17.14
C VAL A 361 29.27 7.22 16.93
N GLY A 362 29.48 8.22 17.77
CA GLY A 362 30.65 9.08 17.74
C GLY A 362 31.46 9.03 19.02
N GLU A 363 32.61 9.70 19.03
CA GLU A 363 33.53 9.74 20.20
C GLU A 363 32.88 10.33 21.47
N ARG A 364 31.79 11.08 21.32
CA ARG A 364 31.07 11.74 22.42
C ARG A 364 29.87 10.95 22.94
N GLY A 365 29.55 9.80 22.35
CA GLY A 365 28.38 8.99 22.70
C GLY A 365 27.50 8.68 21.48
N ILE A 366 26.29 8.23 21.77
CA ILE A 366 25.31 7.84 20.75
C ILE A 366 24.34 9.01 20.52
N ASP A 367 23.92 9.19 19.26
CA ASP A 367 22.82 10.09 18.91
C ASP A 367 21.79 9.37 18.04
N VAL A 368 20.51 9.56 18.34
CA VAL A 368 19.39 8.94 17.61
C VAL A 368 18.47 10.02 17.07
N THR A 369 18.44 10.15 15.75
CA THR A 369 17.69 11.21 15.05
C THR A 369 16.83 10.62 13.94
N VAL A 370 15.89 11.42 13.44
CA VAL A 370 15.13 11.10 12.23
C VAL A 370 15.47 12.14 11.20
N THR A 371 15.98 11.72 10.04
CA THR A 371 16.19 12.66 8.93
C THR A 371 14.91 12.72 8.11
N PRO A 372 14.19 13.86 8.09
CA PRO A 372 12.97 13.96 7.30
C PRO A 372 13.30 13.73 5.83
N SER A 373 12.65 12.75 5.20
CA SER A 373 12.66 12.66 3.75
C SER A 373 11.90 13.87 3.22
N GLY A 374 12.58 14.79 2.54
CA GLY A 374 11.95 15.97 1.93
C GLY A 374 10.71 15.59 1.15
N GLY A 375 9.58 16.18 1.51
CA GLY A 375 8.28 15.96 0.87
C GLY A 375 8.01 16.96 -0.25
#